data_AF-A0A161JWF5-F1
#
_entry.id   AF-A0A161JWF5-F1
#
_cell.length_a   1.000
_cell.length_b   1.000
_cell.length_c   1.000
_cell.angle_alpha   90.00
_cell.angle_beta   90.00
_cell.angle_gamma   90.00
#
_symmetry.space_group_name_H-M   'P 1'
#
loop_
_entity.id
_entity.type
_entity.pdbx_description
1 polymer ?
#
loop_
_entity_poly.entity_id
_entity_poly.type
_entity_poly.pdbx_seq_one_letter_code
_entity_poly.pdbx_strand_id
1 'polypeptide(L)'
;MLILYLVAAILALIQLILVINPRIRKAEDREDLPQINATYFGGIVSFDSAAEYGKYLRKIMSNETKTYTMFANQVYSVAQINKYKHGHMQAAIRFFAVAIISELLIVMSVAYSRSLPFLFGN
;
A
#
# COMPACT_ATOMS: atom_id res chain seq x y z
N MET A 1 -5.14 25.56 -14.16
CA MET A 1 -5.93 24.33 -14.00
C MET A 1 -5.25 23.10 -14.59
N LEU A 2 -4.78 23.13 -15.86
CA LEU A 2 -4.08 21.97 -16.47
C LEU A 2 -2.85 21.49 -15.69
N ILE A 3 -1.95 22.41 -15.30
CA ILE A 3 -0.75 22.06 -14.51
C ILE A 3 -1.13 21.45 -13.16
N LEU A 4 -2.18 21.99 -12.52
CA LEU A 4 -2.67 21.50 -11.23
C LEU A 4 -3.25 20.09 -11.35
N TYR A 5 -4.05 19.82 -12.39
CA TYR A 5 -4.51 18.48 -12.75
C TYR A 5 -3.33 17.52 -12.94
N LEU A 6 -2.36 17.89 -13.77
CA LEU A 6 -1.27 17.01 -14.16
C LEU A 6 -0.36 16.67 -12.97
N VAL A 7 -0.04 17.66 -12.13
CA VAL A 7 0.73 17.44 -10.90
C VAL A 7 -0.06 16.59 -9.91
N ALA A 8 -1.35 16.88 -9.68
CA ALA A 8 -2.17 16.10 -8.76
C ALA A 8 -2.32 14.64 -9.22
N ALA A 9 -2.51 14.40 -10.52
CA ALA A 9 -2.60 13.07 -11.09
C ALA A 9 -1.29 12.28 -10.92
N ILE A 10 -0.14 12.89 -11.19
CA ILE A 10 1.17 12.26 -10.99
C ILE A 10 1.38 11.92 -9.51
N LEU A 11 1.06 12.84 -8.59
CA LEU A 11 1.17 12.58 -7.16
C LEU A 11 0.25 11.44 -6.72
N ALA A 12 -0.98 11.39 -7.22
CA ALA A 12 -1.89 10.27 -6.95
C ALA A 12 -1.31 8.92 -7.40
N LEU A 13 -0.71 8.87 -8.61
CA LEU A 13 -0.05 7.68 -9.13
C LEU A 13 1.16 7.27 -8.28
N ILE A 14 2.00 8.22 -7.87
CA ILE A 14 3.15 7.95 -6.99
C ILE A 14 2.66 7.33 -5.67
N GLN A 15 1.61 7.90 -5.07
CA GLN A 15 1.05 7.37 -3.82
C GLN A 15 0.49 5.95 -4.01
N LEU A 16 -0.16 5.65 -5.13
CA LEU A 16 -0.65 4.30 -5.45
C LEU A 16 0.49 3.29 -5.63
N ILE A 17 1.59 3.67 -6.28
CA ILE A 17 2.77 2.81 -6.42
C ILE A 17 3.33 2.43 -5.03
N LEU A 18 3.36 3.38 -4.09
CA LEU A 18 3.79 3.13 -2.70
C LEU A 18 2.84 2.20 -1.94
N VAL A 19 1.54 2.20 -2.25
CA VAL A 19 0.57 1.23 -1.69
C VAL A 19 0.82 -0.18 -2.21
N ILE A 20 1.15 -0.33 -3.50
CA ILE A 20 1.37 -1.63 -4.14
C ILE A 20 2.69 -2.26 -3.66
N ASN A 21 3.77 -1.47 -3.65
CA ASN A 21 5.10 -1.94 -3.26
C ASN A 21 5.62 -1.12 -2.07
N PRO A 22 5.15 -1.41 -0.84
CA PRO A 22 5.50 -0.64 0.33
C PRO A 22 6.96 -0.90 0.74
N ARG A 23 7.80 0.14 0.64
CA ARG A 23 9.20 0.08 1.07
C ARG A 23 9.30 0.30 2.58
N ILE A 24 9.00 -0.74 3.35
CA ILE A 24 9.12 -0.71 4.80
C ILE A 24 10.49 -1.26 5.17
N ARG A 25 11.33 -0.40 5.76
CA ARG A 25 12.59 -0.83 6.38
C ARG A 25 12.25 -1.86 7.45
N LYS A 26 12.94 -3.00 7.43
CA LYS A 26 12.86 -3.97 8.52
C LYS A 26 13.25 -3.24 9.80
N ALA A 27 12.39 -3.27 10.83
CA ALA A 27 12.76 -2.80 12.16
C ALA A 27 14.05 -3.52 12.58
N GLU A 28 15.09 -2.75 12.90
CA GLU A 28 16.43 -3.25 13.23
C GLU A 28 16.44 -4.07 14.53
N ASP A 29 15.46 -3.90 15.42
CA ASP A 29 15.33 -4.62 16.70
C ASP A 29 14.46 -5.89 16.60
N ARG A 30 14.79 -6.80 15.70
CA ARG A 30 14.21 -8.15 15.74
C ARG A 30 15.11 -9.08 16.55
N GLU A 31 15.19 -8.84 17.85
CA GLU A 31 15.83 -9.76 18.78
C GLU A 31 15.17 -11.16 18.68
N ASP A 32 16.00 -12.19 18.54
CA ASP A 32 15.68 -13.62 18.64
C ASP A 32 14.59 -14.20 17.71
N LEU A 33 14.56 -13.78 16.43
CA LEU A 33 13.78 -14.51 15.44
C LEU A 33 14.50 -15.80 14.97
N PRO A 34 13.79 -16.95 14.84
CA PRO A 34 14.33 -18.13 14.15
C PRO A 34 14.74 -17.78 12.71
N GLN A 35 15.83 -18.40 12.21
CA GLN A 35 16.39 -18.16 10.87
C GLN A 35 15.37 -18.31 9.72
N ILE A 36 14.31 -19.10 9.92
CA ILE A 36 13.23 -19.27 8.95
C ILE A 36 11.95 -18.69 9.55
N ASN A 37 11.43 -17.63 8.91
CA ASN A 37 10.21 -16.95 9.35
C ASN A 37 8.98 -17.71 8.81
N ALA A 38 8.75 -18.91 9.33
CA ALA A 38 7.82 -19.90 8.80
C ALA A 38 6.34 -19.50 8.82
N THR A 39 5.93 -18.38 9.43
CA THR A 39 4.54 -17.90 9.39
C THR A 39 4.29 -16.83 8.31
N TYR A 40 5.33 -16.34 7.62
CA TYR A 40 5.15 -15.47 6.46
C TYR A 40 4.80 -16.36 5.26
N PHE A 41 3.80 -16.01 4.44
CA PHE A 41 3.36 -16.86 3.32
C PHE A 41 4.51 -17.29 2.39
N GLY A 42 5.50 -16.43 2.14
CA GLY A 42 6.71 -16.81 1.40
C GLY A 42 7.63 -17.81 2.12
N GLY A 43 7.65 -17.82 3.46
CA GLY A 43 8.38 -18.79 4.27
C GLY A 43 7.65 -20.11 4.49
N ILE A 44 6.33 -20.18 4.26
CA ILE A 44 5.57 -21.44 4.24
C ILE A 44 5.86 -22.21 2.94
N VAL A 45 5.97 -21.49 1.82
CA VAL A 45 6.21 -22.07 0.49
C VAL A 45 7.65 -22.56 0.32
N SER A 46 8.58 -22.16 1.20
CA SER A 46 9.96 -22.69 1.20
C SER A 46 10.10 -24.08 1.82
N PHE A 47 9.02 -24.69 2.32
CA PHE A 47 9.02 -26.08 2.78
C PHE A 47 8.55 -27.00 1.64
N ASP A 48 9.20 -28.16 1.51
CA ASP A 48 8.93 -29.08 0.40
C ASP A 48 7.55 -29.76 0.52
N SER A 49 6.98 -29.79 1.74
CA SER A 49 5.65 -30.33 1.98
C SER A 49 4.96 -29.73 3.21
N ALA A 50 3.62 -29.78 3.22
CA ALA A 50 2.81 -29.41 4.38
C ALA A 50 3.15 -30.23 5.64
N ALA A 51 3.56 -31.49 5.47
CA ALA A 51 3.96 -32.36 6.57
C ALA A 51 5.27 -31.90 7.23
N GLU A 52 6.23 -31.45 6.43
CA GLU A 52 7.51 -30.91 6.91
C GLU A 52 7.30 -29.57 7.63
N TYR A 53 6.48 -28.70 7.05
CA TYR A 53 6.05 -27.46 7.70
C TYR A 53 5.41 -27.73 9.06
N GLY A 54 4.49 -28.70 9.14
CA GLY A 54 3.84 -29.08 10.41
C GLY A 54 4.82 -29.62 11.46
N LYS A 55 5.82 -30.42 11.05
CA LYS A 55 6.90 -30.88 11.96
C LYS A 55 7.73 -29.72 12.48
N TYR A 56 8.09 -28.77 11.61
CA TYR A 56 8.82 -27.57 11.99
C TYR A 56 8.03 -26.68 12.96
N LEU A 57 6.74 -26.46 12.68
CA LEU A 57 5.85 -25.69 13.53
C LEU A 57 5.76 -26.31 14.94
N ARG A 58 5.57 -27.62 15.01
CA ARG A 58 5.49 -28.38 16.27
C ARG A 58 6.78 -28.29 17.08
N LYS A 59 7.95 -28.24 16.41
CA LYS A 59 9.26 -28.05 17.05
C LYS A 59 9.48 -26.63 17.58
N ILE A 60 8.88 -25.61 16.96
CA ILE A 60 8.93 -24.24 17.48
C ILE A 60 7.94 -24.06 18.63
N MET A 61 6.74 -24.64 18.50
CA MET A 61 5.67 -24.60 19.50
C MET A 61 6.04 -25.23 20.84
N SER A 62 7.06 -26.10 20.89
CA SER A 62 7.58 -26.63 22.15
C SER A 62 8.31 -25.58 23.01
N ASN A 63 8.64 -24.41 22.45
CA ASN A 63 9.14 -23.27 23.20
C ASN A 63 8.11 -22.13 23.13
N GLU A 64 7.39 -21.94 24.22
CA GLU A 64 6.27 -21.00 24.34
C GLU A 64 6.71 -19.55 24.04
N THR A 65 7.80 -19.08 24.67
CA THR A 65 8.35 -17.73 24.47
C THR A 65 8.74 -17.48 23.02
N LYS A 66 9.40 -18.46 22.38
CA LYS A 66 9.82 -18.36 20.97
C LYS A 66 8.63 -18.34 20.01
N THR A 67 7.57 -19.05 20.36
CA THR A 67 6.33 -19.08 19.57
C THR A 67 5.62 -17.73 19.65
N TYR A 68 5.43 -17.20 20.86
CA TYR A 68 4.79 -15.90 21.05
C TYR A 68 5.55 -14.76 20.36
N THR A 69 6.88 -14.70 20.52
CA THR A 69 7.72 -13.68 19.87
C THR A 69 7.66 -13.76 18.34
N MET A 70 7.70 -14.97 17.77
CA MET A 70 7.55 -15.17 16.34
C MET A 70 6.19 -14.67 15.83
N PHE A 71 5.08 -15.09 16.45
CA PHE A 71 3.74 -14.65 16.07
C PHE A 71 3.53 -13.14 16.27
N ALA A 72 4.00 -12.58 17.38
CA ALA A 72 3.90 -11.14 17.66
C ALA A 72 4.64 -10.33 16.59
N ASN A 73 5.87 -10.72 16.27
CA ASN A 73 6.68 -10.07 15.23
C ASN A 73 6.00 -10.12 13.86
N GLN A 74 5.32 -11.21 13.54
CA GLN A 74 4.56 -11.38 12.29
C GLN A 74 3.37 -10.45 12.21
N VAL A 75 2.48 -10.52 13.20
CA VAL A 75 1.26 -9.70 13.28
C VAL A 75 1.62 -8.22 13.29
N TYR A 76 2.65 -7.84 14.06
CA TYR A 76 3.15 -6.48 14.10
C TYR A 76 3.71 -6.01 12.75
N SER A 77 4.47 -6.87 12.05
CA SER A 77 4.97 -6.55 10.70
C SER A 77 3.82 -6.30 9.71
N VAL A 78 2.79 -7.14 9.74
CA VAL A 78 1.60 -6.98 8.88
C VAL A 78 0.85 -5.69 9.24
N ALA A 79 0.70 -5.40 10.54
CA ALA A 79 0.08 -4.16 10.99
C ALA A 79 0.86 -2.92 10.54
N GLN A 80 2.19 -2.96 10.59
CA GLN A 80 3.05 -1.88 10.10
C GLN A 80 2.92 -1.69 8.58
N ILE A 81 2.85 -2.79 7.82
CA ILE A 81 2.57 -2.75 6.37
C ILE A 81 1.22 -2.12 6.08
N ASN A 82 0.18 -2.54 6.81
CA ASN A 82 -1.15 -2.03 6.59
C ASN A 82 -1.26 -0.55 6.96
N LYS A 83 -0.62 -0.11 8.06
CA LYS A 83 -0.56 1.31 8.45
C LYS A 83 0.11 2.17 7.37
N TYR A 84 1.21 1.69 6.80
CA TYR A 84 1.90 2.38 5.70
C TYR A 84 1.01 2.49 4.46
N LYS A 85 0.44 1.37 4.02
CA LYS A 85 -0.48 1.33 2.86
C LYS A 85 -1.69 2.22 3.07
N HIS A 86 -2.28 2.22 4.27
CA HIS A 86 -3.43 3.06 4.58
C HIS A 86 -3.12 4.55 4.46
N GLY A 87 -1.96 5.00 4.96
CA GLY A 87 -1.54 6.40 4.85
C GLY A 87 -1.38 6.86 3.39
N HIS A 88 -0.66 6.07 2.58
CA HIS A 88 -0.47 6.38 1.16
C HIS A 88 -1.77 6.27 0.36
N MET A 89 -2.66 5.35 0.72
CA MET A 89 -3.99 5.23 0.10
C MET A 89 -4.85 6.47 0.37
N GLN A 90 -4.88 6.97 1.61
CA GLN A 90 -5.59 8.22 1.91
C GLN A 90 -5.01 9.41 1.14
N ALA A 91 -3.69 9.53 1.05
CA ALA A 91 -3.04 10.58 0.28
C ALA A 91 -3.39 10.49 -1.21
N ALA A 92 -3.36 9.28 -1.79
CA ALA A 92 -3.76 9.03 -3.17
C ALA A 92 -5.20 9.50 -3.44
N ILE A 93 -6.15 9.14 -2.56
CA ILE A 93 -7.56 9.55 -2.68
C ILE A 93 -7.70 11.07 -2.69
N ARG A 94 -6.97 11.79 -1.83
CA ARG A 94 -7.01 13.26 -1.79
C ARG A 94 -6.47 13.89 -3.07
N PHE A 95 -5.31 13.44 -3.56
CA PHE A 95 -4.76 13.95 -4.82
C PHE A 95 -5.64 13.61 -6.02
N PHE A 96 -6.23 12.42 -6.03
CA PHE A 96 -7.16 11.99 -7.06
C PHE A 96 -8.43 12.87 -7.09
N ALA A 97 -9.00 13.20 -5.93
CA ALA A 97 -10.15 14.11 -5.85
C ALA A 97 -9.81 15.49 -6.42
N VAL A 98 -8.64 16.05 -6.09
CA VAL A 98 -8.17 17.33 -6.64
C VAL A 98 -7.99 17.25 -8.17
N ALA A 99 -7.46 16.14 -8.68
CA ALA A 99 -7.31 15.93 -10.12
C ALA A 99 -8.68 15.91 -10.83
N ILE A 100 -9.65 15.14 -10.32
CA ILE A 100 -11.00 15.07 -10.92
C ILE A 100 -11.68 16.45 -10.93
N ILE A 101 -11.63 17.19 -9.82
CA ILE A 101 -12.24 18.52 -9.75
C ILE A 101 -11.59 19.46 -10.78
N SER A 102 -10.26 19.38 -10.92
CA SER A 102 -9.52 20.18 -11.90
C SER A 102 -9.89 19.82 -13.34
N GLU A 103 -10.05 18.52 -13.62
CA GLU A 103 -10.47 18.02 -14.93
C GLU A 103 -11.88 18.53 -15.29
N LEU A 104 -12.84 18.42 -14.35
CA LEU A 104 -14.20 18.92 -14.54
C LEU A 104 -14.22 20.43 -14.85
N LEU A 105 -13.42 21.22 -14.12
CA LEU A 105 -13.30 22.66 -14.37
C LEU A 105 -12.70 22.98 -15.75
N ILE A 106 -11.72 22.19 -16.20
CA ILE A 106 -11.13 22.34 -17.55
C ILE A 106 -12.19 22.03 -18.61
N VAL A 107 -12.90 20.91 -18.49
CA VAL A 107 -13.96 20.51 -19.43
C VAL A 107 -15.07 21.56 -19.48
N MET A 108 -15.53 22.06 -18.33
CA MET A 108 -16.51 23.14 -18.25
C MET A 108 -16.00 24.42 -18.91
N SER A 109 -14.76 24.84 -18.64
CA SER A 109 -14.17 26.05 -19.23
C SER A 109 -14.07 25.96 -20.76
N VAL A 110 -13.68 24.79 -21.29
CA VAL A 110 -13.62 24.54 -22.74
C VAL A 110 -15.03 24.54 -23.35
N ALA A 111 -15.97 23.84 -22.73
CA ALA A 111 -17.35 23.78 -23.21
C ALA A 111 -18.00 25.17 -23.24
N TYR A 112 -17.81 25.96 -22.17
CA TYR A 112 -18.29 27.33 -22.07
C TYR A 112 -17.65 28.25 -23.13
N SER A 113 -16.33 28.16 -23.32
CA SER A 113 -15.63 28.95 -24.34
C SER A 113 -16.09 28.62 -25.76
N ARG A 114 -16.44 27.36 -26.01
CA ARG A 114 -16.96 26.90 -27.31
C ARG A 114 -18.43 27.27 -27.52
N SER A 115 -19.25 27.34 -26.47
CA SER A 115 -20.66 27.73 -26.57
C SER A 115 -20.88 29.25 -26.59
N LEU A 116 -19.93 30.04 -26.04
CA LEU A 116 -19.97 31.50 -26.04
C LEU A 116 -20.33 32.15 -27.39
N PRO A 117 -19.67 31.80 -28.52
CA PRO A 117 -19.99 32.39 -29.81
C PRO A 117 -21.39 32.00 -30.33
N PHE A 118 -21.99 30.92 -29.85
CA PHE A 118 -23.37 30.56 -30.22
C PHE A 118 -24.41 31.26 -29.35
N LEU A 119 -24.04 31.67 -28.13
CA LEU A 119 -24.92 32.33 -27.17
C LEU A 119 -24.91 33.86 -27.28
N PHE A 120 -23.77 34.44 -27.69
CA PHE A 120 -23.56 35.88 -27.76
C PHE A 120 -22.96 36.34 -29.09
N GLY A 121 -22.94 35.47 -30.10
CA GLY A 121 -22.50 35.83 -31.44
C GLY A 121 -23.56 36.65 -32.17
N ASN A 122 -23.24 37.94 -32.34
CA ASN A 122 -23.72 38.79 -33.43
C ASN A 122 -22.48 39.35 -34.14
#